data_AF-A0A075HNQ8-F1
#
_entry.id   AF-A0A075HNQ8-F1
#
_cell.length_a   1.000
_cell.length_b   1.000
_cell.length_c   1.000
_cell.angle_alpha   90.00
_cell.angle_beta   90.00
_cell.angle_gamma   90.00
#
_symmetry.space_group_name_H-M   'P 1'
#
loop_
_entity.id
_entity.type
_entity.pdbx_description
1 polymer ?
#
loop_
_entity_poly.entity_id
_entity_poly.type
_entity_poly.pdbx_seq_one_letter_code
_entity_poly.pdbx_strand_id
1 'polypeptide(L)'
;MIGNELGDLRRSHYSMELNGLAEGTDVTVMGWVVTVRGHGNIAFATIRDKLGNIQIITKSGECDDDIREKLSTLKQHSSIAVVGKTRKNEKSPTGIEVVPSELRVFSEVEKIPPFEPYAKSVKNIDTRLEVRAIDLRRSVLQKIFLARSHTLRAIRDYLSTQDFVEINTPKMIATATEGGAALFPIFYYNKEAFLAQSPQLYKEQLTMSFEKVFEIAPIFRAEPSRTNRHLSEAISIDFEEAYVDYNDVMDSIEEVVKTCITTVQKFVKDNPDADFKVPDMPDKIPRYKYSELIKKMQDVGLKTQWGDDLYPKNLQKIGLTGFYFIVDWPMGPKPFYVKVKKDDPKISESFDLMWGDLELSSGSTRIEKKSELEERMKNKGMKIDSFDYHLNVFDFGVPPHAGCGIGLERLMMALTGTENIRDTTFYPRDVDRLTP
;
A
#
# COMPACT_ATOMS: atom_id res chain seq x y z
N MET A 1 5.84 -39.68 20.03
CA MET A 1 5.99 -39.74 18.55
C MET A 1 6.39 -38.37 18.00
N ILE A 2 7.59 -38.25 17.44
CA ILE A 2 8.07 -37.06 16.74
C ILE A 2 8.03 -37.35 15.24
N GLY A 3 7.48 -36.43 14.44
CA GLY A 3 7.49 -36.53 12.98
C GLY A 3 7.90 -35.23 12.32
N ASN A 4 8.07 -35.24 11.00
CA ASN A 4 8.56 -34.10 10.21
C ASN A 4 7.64 -33.71 9.04
N GLU A 5 6.67 -34.55 8.68
CA GLU A 5 5.70 -34.28 7.62
C GLU A 5 4.34 -33.86 8.16
N LEU A 6 3.58 -33.12 7.34
CA LEU A 6 2.22 -32.69 7.67
C LEU A 6 1.24 -33.88 7.68
N GLY A 7 1.31 -34.78 6.70
CA GLY A 7 0.37 -35.90 6.55
C GLY A 7 -1.10 -35.45 6.63
N ASP A 8 -1.89 -36.17 7.43
CA ASP A 8 -3.31 -35.88 7.67
C ASP A 8 -3.54 -34.81 8.76
N LEU A 9 -2.47 -34.31 9.38
CA LEU A 9 -2.59 -33.35 10.47
C LEU A 9 -3.13 -32.01 9.96
N ARG A 10 -4.17 -31.49 10.59
CA ARG A 10 -4.74 -30.16 10.29
C ARG A 10 -4.83 -29.35 11.56
N ARG A 11 -4.51 -28.05 11.46
CA ARG A 11 -4.76 -27.11 12.55
C ARG A 11 -6.25 -27.16 12.89
N SER A 12 -6.56 -27.41 14.16
CA SER A 12 -7.93 -27.36 14.64
C SER A 12 -8.28 -25.97 15.17
N HIS A 13 -7.31 -25.27 15.76
CA HIS A 13 -7.50 -23.96 16.39
C HIS A 13 -6.31 -23.03 16.14
N TYR A 14 -6.58 -21.75 15.97
CA TYR A 14 -5.64 -20.65 16.11
C TYR A 14 -5.53 -20.21 17.58
N SER A 15 -4.49 -19.43 17.88
CA SER A 15 -4.18 -19.00 19.24
C SER A 15 -5.35 -18.31 19.97
N MET A 16 -6.09 -17.43 19.30
CA MET A 16 -7.21 -16.70 19.90
C MET A 16 -8.43 -17.59 20.16
N GLU A 17 -8.55 -18.72 19.47
CA GLU A 17 -9.67 -19.66 19.59
C GLU A 17 -9.47 -20.64 20.76
N LEU A 18 -8.26 -20.68 21.35
CA LEU A 18 -8.00 -21.47 22.54
C LEU A 18 -8.66 -20.88 23.78
N ASN A 19 -8.82 -19.56 23.81
CA ASN A 19 -9.48 -18.86 24.90
C ASN A 19 -10.97 -19.20 24.90
N GLY A 20 -11.45 -19.81 25.99
CA GLY A 20 -12.85 -20.25 26.13
C GLY A 20 -13.05 -21.75 25.95
N LEU A 21 -12.04 -22.50 25.53
CA LEU A 21 -12.10 -23.97 25.50
C LEU A 21 -12.12 -24.54 26.93
N ALA A 22 -12.82 -25.67 27.08
CA ALA A 22 -12.77 -26.45 28.32
C ALA A 22 -11.37 -27.02 28.53
N GLU A 23 -11.00 -27.27 29.78
CA GLU A 23 -9.75 -27.97 30.11
C GLU A 23 -9.79 -29.42 29.60
N GLY A 24 -8.67 -29.91 29.08
CA GLY A 24 -8.56 -31.26 28.52
C GLY A 24 -9.04 -31.40 27.07
N THR A 25 -9.47 -30.30 26.43
CA THR A 25 -9.90 -30.29 25.02
C THR A 25 -8.73 -30.66 24.11
N ASP A 26 -8.94 -31.62 23.21
CA ASP A 26 -7.94 -32.00 22.22
C ASP A 26 -7.81 -30.91 21.15
N VAL A 27 -6.59 -30.45 20.93
CA VAL A 27 -6.28 -29.38 19.98
C VAL A 27 -5.05 -29.74 19.15
N THR A 28 -5.06 -29.29 17.90
CA THR A 28 -3.88 -29.25 17.04
C THR A 28 -3.56 -27.80 16.74
N VAL A 29 -2.44 -27.34 17.26
CA VAL A 29 -1.93 -25.98 17.07
C VAL A 29 -0.66 -26.00 16.23
N MET A 30 -0.49 -25.00 15.37
CA MET A 30 0.65 -24.93 14.45
C MET A 30 1.19 -23.52 14.39
N GLY A 31 2.50 -23.38 14.30
CA GLY A 31 3.12 -22.07 14.20
C GLY A 31 4.64 -22.12 14.29
N TRP A 32 5.21 -20.96 14.54
CA TRP A 32 6.66 -20.82 14.68
C TRP A 32 7.05 -20.61 16.13
N VAL A 33 8.12 -21.27 16.54
CA VAL A 33 8.72 -21.06 17.86
C VAL A 33 9.14 -19.59 18.02
N VAL A 34 8.73 -18.97 19.12
CA VAL A 34 9.09 -17.61 19.55
C VAL A 34 10.17 -17.69 20.64
N THR A 35 9.92 -18.49 21.67
CA THR A 35 10.88 -18.74 22.75
C THR A 35 10.80 -20.18 23.20
N VAL A 36 11.91 -20.71 23.70
CA VAL A 36 11.99 -21.99 24.40
C VAL A 36 12.76 -21.78 25.69
N ARG A 37 12.25 -22.31 26.80
CA ARG A 37 12.86 -22.25 28.14
C ARG A 37 12.74 -23.62 28.79
N GLY A 38 13.86 -24.28 29.03
CA GLY A 38 13.93 -25.57 29.74
C GLY A 38 14.62 -25.44 31.10
N HIS A 39 14.17 -26.20 32.09
CA HIS A 39 14.85 -26.38 33.39
C HIS A 39 14.56 -27.79 33.93
N GLY A 40 15.54 -28.70 33.81
CA GLY A 40 15.42 -30.07 34.30
C GLY A 40 14.19 -30.80 33.74
N ASN A 41 13.24 -31.11 34.62
CA ASN A 41 12.07 -31.94 34.33
C ASN A 41 10.90 -31.16 33.68
N ILE A 42 11.10 -29.88 33.32
CA ILE A 42 10.07 -29.05 32.67
C ILE A 42 10.66 -28.21 31.54
N ALA A 43 9.91 -28.05 30.46
CA ALA A 43 10.20 -27.09 29.40
C ALA A 43 8.93 -26.38 28.92
N PHE A 44 9.11 -25.13 28.54
CA PHE A 44 8.09 -24.24 28.01
C PHE A 44 8.52 -23.75 26.63
N ALA A 45 7.61 -23.84 25.67
CA ALA A 45 7.78 -23.16 24.39
C ALA A 45 6.62 -22.20 24.16
N THR A 46 6.91 -21.03 23.61
CA THR A 46 5.88 -20.18 23.01
C THR A 46 5.96 -20.37 21.51
N ILE A 47 4.88 -20.83 20.88
CA ILE A 47 4.74 -20.74 19.42
C ILE A 47 3.82 -19.58 19.07
N ARG A 48 3.92 -19.09 17.83
CA ARG A 48 3.06 -18.01 17.33
C ARG A 48 2.50 -18.35 15.97
N ASP A 49 1.22 -18.07 15.81
CA ASP A 49 0.53 -18.06 14.52
C ASP A 49 0.12 -16.64 14.13
N LYS A 50 -0.76 -16.51 13.13
CA LYS A 50 -1.22 -15.20 12.63
C LYS A 50 -2.04 -14.40 13.64
N LEU A 51 -2.68 -15.06 14.61
CA LEU A 51 -3.56 -14.43 15.60
C LEU A 51 -2.84 -14.19 16.94
N GLY A 52 -1.72 -14.86 17.22
CA GLY A 52 -1.01 -14.61 18.46
C GLY A 52 -0.17 -15.78 18.97
N ASN A 53 0.17 -15.70 20.24
CA ASN A 53 1.05 -16.64 20.92
C ASN A 53 0.25 -17.80 21.51
N ILE A 54 0.87 -18.98 21.59
CA ILE A 54 0.34 -20.19 22.22
C ILE A 54 1.45 -20.75 23.10
N GLN A 55 1.14 -21.00 24.36
CA GLN A 55 2.09 -21.60 25.30
C GLN A 55 1.97 -23.13 25.28
N ILE A 56 3.11 -23.79 25.09
CA ILE A 56 3.27 -25.24 25.17
C ILE A 56 4.05 -25.55 26.44
N ILE A 57 3.56 -26.52 27.23
CA ILE A 57 4.21 -26.97 28.46
C ILE A 57 4.48 -28.47 28.38
N THR A 58 5.72 -28.85 28.64
CA THR A 58 6.16 -30.26 28.74
C THR A 58 6.74 -30.49 30.12
N LYS A 59 6.31 -31.55 30.80
CA LYS A 59 6.81 -31.93 32.13
C LYS A 59 6.95 -33.45 32.21
N SER A 60 8.04 -33.92 32.82
CA SER A 60 8.27 -35.36 33.00
C SER A 60 7.09 -36.02 33.72
N GLY A 61 6.62 -37.14 33.18
CA GLY A 61 5.44 -37.86 33.65
C GLY A 61 4.09 -37.36 33.11
N GLU A 62 4.04 -36.19 32.46
CA GLU A 62 2.82 -35.65 31.84
C GLU A 62 2.85 -35.73 30.31
N CYS A 63 4.04 -35.76 29.70
CA CYS A 63 4.24 -36.02 28.28
C CYS A 63 5.44 -36.94 28.06
N ASP A 64 5.56 -37.49 26.85
CA ASP A 64 6.72 -38.26 26.38
C ASP A 64 8.02 -37.43 26.57
N ASP A 65 9.04 -38.04 27.18
CA ASP A 65 10.32 -37.37 27.44
C ASP A 65 11.04 -36.98 26.14
N ASP A 66 10.85 -37.75 25.05
CA ASP A 66 11.41 -37.40 23.73
C ASP A 66 10.81 -36.09 23.22
N ILE A 67 9.51 -35.86 23.43
CA ILE A 67 8.84 -34.61 23.05
C ILE A 67 9.42 -33.44 23.86
N ARG A 68 9.60 -33.62 25.18
CA ARG A 68 10.18 -32.60 26.07
C ARG A 68 11.59 -32.24 25.64
N GLU A 69 12.45 -33.23 25.43
CA GLU A 69 13.83 -33.04 25.03
C GLU A 69 13.90 -32.37 23.66
N LYS A 70 13.16 -32.87 22.66
CA LYS A 70 13.15 -32.27 21.33
C LYS A 70 12.67 -30.82 21.38
N LEU A 71 11.54 -30.53 22.04
CA LEU A 71 11.00 -29.18 22.18
C LEU A 71 12.02 -28.23 22.81
N SER A 72 12.75 -28.69 23.85
CA SER A 72 13.76 -27.89 24.57
C SER A 72 14.96 -27.47 23.71
N THR A 73 15.23 -28.19 22.63
CA THR A 73 16.34 -27.90 21.70
C THR A 73 15.94 -27.01 20.52
N LEU A 74 14.65 -26.80 20.28
CA LEU A 74 14.18 -26.04 19.13
C LEU A 74 14.59 -24.57 19.22
N LYS A 75 15.06 -24.04 18.10
CA LYS A 75 15.44 -22.63 17.98
C LYS A 75 14.21 -21.79 17.62
N GLN A 76 14.24 -20.52 18.04
CA GLN A 76 13.28 -19.51 17.56
C GLN A 76 13.23 -19.53 16.03
N HIS A 77 12.02 -19.45 15.46
CA HIS A 77 11.66 -19.62 14.04
C HIS A 77 11.51 -21.06 13.54
N SER A 78 11.70 -22.09 14.36
CA SER A 78 11.36 -23.46 13.94
C SER A 78 9.85 -23.57 13.71
N SER A 79 9.43 -24.18 12.61
CA SER A 79 8.02 -24.40 12.25
C SER A 79 7.58 -25.75 12.82
N ILE A 80 6.55 -25.75 13.66
CA ILE A 80 6.06 -26.95 14.34
C ILE A 80 4.55 -27.08 14.36
N ALA A 81 4.08 -28.31 14.55
CA ALA A 81 2.74 -28.60 15.02
C ALA A 81 2.78 -29.33 16.37
N VAL A 82 1.80 -29.06 17.20
CA VAL A 82 1.59 -29.72 18.48
C VAL A 82 0.16 -30.24 18.52
N VAL A 83 0.01 -31.55 18.69
CA VAL A 83 -1.25 -32.17 19.11
C VAL A 83 -1.18 -32.32 20.62
N GLY A 84 -2.23 -31.92 21.31
CA GLY A 84 -2.23 -31.96 22.76
C GLY A 84 -3.56 -31.59 23.37
N LYS A 85 -3.57 -31.49 24.70
CA LYS A 85 -4.74 -31.10 25.47
C LYS A 85 -4.57 -29.71 26.05
N THR A 86 -5.64 -28.93 26.08
CA THR A 86 -5.67 -27.64 26.76
C THR A 86 -5.55 -27.80 28.28
N ARG A 87 -4.87 -26.85 28.92
CA ARG A 87 -4.76 -26.72 30.37
C ARG A 87 -4.98 -25.26 30.75
N LYS A 88 -5.87 -25.00 31.70
CA LYS A 88 -6.05 -23.63 32.21
C LYS A 88 -4.88 -23.28 33.11
N ASN A 89 -4.29 -22.11 32.89
CA ASN A 89 -3.26 -21.57 33.76
C ASN A 89 -3.34 -20.05 33.76
N GLU A 90 -3.80 -19.46 34.86
CA GLU A 90 -3.90 -18.01 35.02
C GLU A 90 -2.53 -17.30 34.95
N LYS A 91 -1.44 -18.03 35.19
CA LYS A 91 -0.07 -17.52 35.05
C LYS A 91 0.43 -17.52 33.59
N SER A 92 -0.28 -18.20 32.69
CA SER A 92 0.04 -18.18 31.27
C SER A 92 -0.34 -16.81 30.69
N PRO A 93 0.47 -16.21 29.80
CA PRO A 93 0.14 -14.95 29.13
C PRO A 93 -1.20 -15.01 28.36
N THR A 94 -1.64 -16.20 27.96
CA THR A 94 -2.92 -16.44 27.29
C THR A 94 -4.00 -17.00 28.21
N GLY A 95 -3.69 -17.29 29.47
CA GLY A 95 -4.61 -17.98 30.40
C GLY A 95 -4.79 -19.47 30.13
N ILE A 96 -4.25 -19.98 29.02
CA ILE A 96 -4.36 -21.37 28.57
C ILE A 96 -3.03 -21.85 27.97
N GLU A 97 -2.67 -23.09 28.28
CA GLU A 97 -1.49 -23.79 27.80
C GLU A 97 -1.90 -25.09 27.08
N VAL A 98 -1.01 -25.64 26.26
CA VAL A 98 -1.20 -26.94 25.60
C VAL A 98 -0.15 -27.93 26.09
N VAL A 99 -0.61 -29.08 26.58
CA VAL A 99 0.22 -30.21 26.99
C VAL A 99 0.32 -31.16 25.79
N PRO A 100 1.51 -31.33 25.19
CA PRO A 100 1.65 -32.07 23.94
C PRO A 100 1.56 -33.58 24.16
N SER A 101 0.80 -34.26 23.29
CA SER A 101 0.85 -35.71 23.08
C SER A 101 1.61 -36.08 21.80
N GLU A 102 1.70 -35.16 20.84
CA GLU A 102 2.48 -35.30 19.61
C GLU A 102 3.18 -33.99 19.24
N LEU A 103 4.41 -34.10 18.73
CA LEU A 103 5.17 -32.99 18.16
C LEU A 103 5.54 -33.31 16.70
N ARG A 104 5.27 -32.38 15.79
CA ARG A 104 5.81 -32.39 14.43
C ARG A 104 6.73 -31.20 14.24
N VAL A 105 7.95 -31.43 13.75
CA VAL A 105 8.90 -30.38 13.42
C VAL A 105 9.03 -30.32 11.90
N PHE A 106 8.30 -29.39 11.28
CA PHE A 106 8.26 -29.25 9.82
C PHE A 106 9.54 -28.66 9.25
N SER A 107 10.15 -27.71 9.97
CA SER A 107 11.40 -27.08 9.56
C SER A 107 12.13 -26.53 10.77
N GLU A 108 13.40 -26.87 10.89
CA GLU A 108 14.31 -26.31 11.88
C GLU A 108 15.08 -25.10 11.31
N VAL A 109 15.69 -24.33 12.20
CA VAL A 109 16.44 -23.13 11.84
C VAL A 109 17.92 -23.45 11.70
N GLU A 110 18.40 -23.36 10.47
CA GLU A 110 19.82 -23.56 10.13
C GLU A 110 20.63 -22.27 10.29
N LYS A 111 20.05 -21.12 9.92
CA LYS A 111 20.68 -19.80 9.98
C LYS A 111 19.79 -18.83 10.76
N ILE A 112 20.38 -18.16 11.75
CA ILE A 112 19.69 -17.13 12.54
C ILE A 112 19.47 -15.90 11.65
N PRO A 113 18.24 -15.35 11.59
CA PRO A 113 17.98 -14.12 10.86
C PRO A 113 18.86 -12.95 11.37
N PRO A 114 19.23 -11.98 10.51
CA PRO A 114 20.12 -10.88 10.87
C PRO A 114 19.49 -9.85 11.83
N PHE A 115 18.22 -10.02 12.18
CA PHE A 115 17.49 -9.23 13.17
C PHE A 115 16.41 -10.08 13.82
N GLU A 116 15.95 -9.68 15.01
CA GLU A 116 14.84 -10.34 15.69
C GLU A 116 13.49 -9.91 15.08
N PRO A 117 12.68 -10.82 14.51
CA PRO A 117 11.41 -10.45 13.89
C PRO A 117 10.32 -10.04 14.88
N TYR A 118 10.59 -10.14 16.18
CA TYR A 118 9.70 -9.69 17.24
C TYR A 118 10.19 -8.38 17.90
N ALA A 119 11.33 -7.83 17.45
CA ALA A 119 11.77 -6.52 17.88
C ALA A 119 10.85 -5.42 17.35
N LYS A 120 10.57 -4.42 18.20
CA LYS A 120 9.74 -3.27 17.82
C LYS A 120 10.39 -2.45 16.70
N SER A 121 11.68 -2.14 16.85
CA SER A 121 12.45 -1.35 15.87
C SER A 121 13.64 -2.12 15.33
N VAL A 122 13.83 -2.04 14.01
CA VAL A 122 15.01 -2.54 13.29
C VAL A 122 15.41 -1.43 12.32
N LYS A 123 16.56 -0.79 12.55
CA LYS A 123 16.92 0.48 11.89
C LYS A 123 17.36 0.31 10.43
N ASN A 124 18.08 -0.74 10.09
CA ASN A 124 18.63 -0.91 8.75
C ASN A 124 17.60 -1.55 7.82
N ILE A 125 16.99 -0.75 6.95
CA ILE A 125 15.99 -1.22 5.98
C ILE A 125 16.61 -2.17 4.95
N ASP A 126 17.85 -1.98 4.52
CA ASP A 126 18.46 -2.87 3.54
C ASP A 126 18.63 -4.28 4.09
N THR A 127 19.15 -4.41 5.32
CA THR A 127 19.23 -5.71 6.01
C THR A 127 17.87 -6.39 6.16
N ARG A 128 16.82 -5.60 6.37
CA ARG A 128 15.45 -6.10 6.48
C ARG A 128 14.92 -6.63 5.14
N LEU A 129 15.19 -5.90 4.06
CA LEU A 129 14.74 -6.25 2.72
C LEU A 129 15.48 -7.47 2.14
N GLU A 130 16.74 -7.73 2.53
CA GLU A 130 17.47 -8.95 2.15
C GLU A 130 16.76 -10.25 2.55
N VAL A 131 16.00 -10.21 3.65
CA VAL A 131 15.17 -11.33 4.11
C VAL A 131 13.73 -10.87 4.33
N ARG A 132 13.15 -10.20 3.33
CA ARG A 132 11.85 -9.50 3.45
C ARG A 132 10.72 -10.39 3.99
N ALA A 133 10.68 -11.67 3.63
CA ALA A 133 9.68 -12.60 4.18
C ALA A 133 9.76 -12.74 5.72
N ILE A 134 10.96 -12.62 6.30
CA ILE A 134 11.18 -12.60 7.75
C ILE A 134 10.81 -11.23 8.34
N ASP A 135 11.15 -10.12 7.66
CA ASP A 135 10.76 -8.77 8.09
C ASP A 135 9.24 -8.63 8.17
N LEU A 136 8.50 -9.16 7.18
CA LEU A 136 7.03 -9.17 7.12
C LEU A 136 6.35 -9.94 8.26
N ARG A 137 7.09 -10.69 9.08
CA ARG A 137 6.58 -11.32 10.31
C ARG A 137 6.51 -10.35 11.50
N ARG A 138 7.13 -9.18 11.39
CA ARG A 138 7.08 -8.16 12.44
C ARG A 138 5.67 -7.60 12.56
N SER A 139 5.17 -7.53 13.79
CA SER A 139 3.82 -7.04 14.11
C SER A 139 3.54 -5.65 13.51
N VAL A 140 4.52 -4.74 13.52
CA VAL A 140 4.39 -3.39 12.94
C VAL A 140 4.03 -3.46 11.45
N LEU A 141 4.73 -4.28 10.67
CA LEU A 141 4.46 -4.43 9.23
C LEU A 141 3.18 -5.22 8.97
N GLN A 142 2.93 -6.31 9.71
CA GLN A 142 1.69 -7.07 9.58
C GLN A 142 0.46 -6.17 9.72
N LYS A 143 0.47 -5.26 10.70
CA LYS A 143 -0.61 -4.29 10.88
C LYS A 143 -0.74 -3.32 9.73
N ILE A 144 0.37 -2.78 9.21
CA ILE A 144 0.34 -1.89 8.03
C ILE A 144 -0.31 -2.61 6.85
N PHE A 145 0.05 -3.86 6.57
CA PHE A 145 -0.50 -4.62 5.45
C PHE A 145 -1.94 -5.09 5.66
N LEU A 146 -2.35 -5.40 6.90
CA LEU A 146 -3.74 -5.68 7.21
C LEU A 146 -4.61 -4.41 7.08
N ALA A 147 -4.14 -3.27 7.57
CA ALA A 147 -4.80 -1.98 7.36
C ALA A 147 -4.89 -1.64 5.88
N ARG A 148 -3.80 -1.81 5.11
CA ARG A 148 -3.79 -1.64 3.64
C ARG A 148 -4.84 -2.52 2.96
N SER A 149 -4.99 -3.77 3.37
CA SER A 149 -6.03 -4.68 2.85
C SER A 149 -7.45 -4.19 3.16
N HIS A 150 -7.69 -3.71 4.38
CA HIS A 150 -8.98 -3.14 4.77
C HIS A 150 -9.29 -1.86 4.00
N THR A 151 -8.31 -0.97 3.86
CA THR A 151 -8.41 0.27 3.08
C THR A 151 -8.74 -0.02 1.62
N LEU A 152 -8.05 -0.96 0.98
CA LEU A 152 -8.33 -1.36 -0.41
C LEU A 152 -9.75 -1.89 -0.61
N ARG A 153 -10.26 -2.68 0.34
CA ARG A 153 -11.65 -3.15 0.30
C ARG A 153 -12.61 -1.96 0.43
N ALA A 154 -12.39 -1.09 1.42
CA ALA A 154 -13.25 0.06 1.65
C ALA A 154 -13.31 1.04 0.47
N ILE A 155 -12.18 1.26 -0.22
CA ILE A 155 -12.14 2.07 -1.44
C ILE A 155 -12.98 1.43 -2.56
N ARG A 156 -12.83 0.12 -2.80
CA ARG A 156 -13.63 -0.59 -3.80
C ARG A 156 -15.12 -0.53 -3.46
N ASP A 157 -15.47 -0.76 -2.20
CA ASP A 157 -16.86 -0.73 -1.73
C ASP A 157 -17.47 0.67 -1.92
N TYR A 158 -16.72 1.73 -1.57
CA TYR A 158 -17.14 3.11 -1.76
C TYR A 158 -17.37 3.44 -3.24
N LEU A 159 -16.38 3.19 -4.11
CA LEU A 159 -16.48 3.49 -5.55
C LEU A 159 -17.62 2.68 -6.20
N SER A 160 -17.78 1.42 -5.83
CA SER A 160 -18.89 0.58 -6.32
C SER A 160 -20.26 1.12 -5.87
N THR A 161 -20.35 1.67 -4.65
CA THR A 161 -21.59 2.31 -4.15
C THR A 161 -21.89 3.63 -4.88
N GLN A 162 -20.88 4.26 -5.49
CA GLN A 162 -21.03 5.43 -6.36
C GLN A 162 -21.21 5.05 -7.84
N ASP A 163 -21.54 3.79 -8.13
CA ASP A 163 -21.77 3.23 -9.46
C ASP A 163 -20.54 3.24 -10.40
N PHE A 164 -19.32 3.33 -9.86
CA PHE A 164 -18.12 3.15 -10.68
C PHE A 164 -17.92 1.67 -11.04
N VAL A 165 -17.56 1.42 -12.30
CA VAL A 165 -17.21 0.08 -12.80
C VAL A 165 -15.72 -0.19 -12.59
N GLU A 166 -15.36 -1.29 -11.90
CA GLU A 166 -13.97 -1.74 -11.81
C GLU A 166 -13.51 -2.26 -13.18
N ILE A 167 -12.41 -1.70 -13.70
CA ILE A 167 -11.83 -2.03 -15.00
C ILE A 167 -10.40 -2.55 -14.85
N ASN A 168 -9.88 -3.22 -15.88
CA ASN A 168 -8.48 -3.61 -15.98
C ASN A 168 -7.92 -3.23 -17.35
N THR A 169 -6.84 -2.47 -17.37
CA THR A 169 -6.23 -1.94 -18.59
C THR A 169 -4.83 -2.51 -18.84
N PRO A 170 -4.36 -2.55 -20.10
CA PRO A 170 -3.03 -3.09 -20.43
C PRO A 170 -1.90 -2.39 -19.68
N LYS A 171 -0.92 -3.18 -19.21
CA LYS A 171 0.32 -2.67 -18.57
C LYS A 171 1.54 -2.67 -19.47
N MET A 172 1.39 -3.19 -20.69
CA MET A 172 2.38 -3.08 -21.77
C MET A 172 1.79 -2.18 -22.84
N ILE A 173 2.43 -1.05 -23.12
CA ILE A 173 1.91 0.00 -23.99
C ILE A 173 2.92 0.37 -25.08
N ALA A 174 2.42 0.82 -26.24
CA ALA A 174 3.28 1.17 -27.38
C ALA A 174 3.90 2.57 -27.27
N THR A 175 3.27 3.48 -26.54
CA THR A 175 3.69 4.88 -26.42
C THR A 175 3.60 5.38 -25.00
N ALA A 176 4.38 6.42 -24.67
CA ALA A 176 4.27 7.14 -23.42
C ALA A 176 2.91 7.84 -23.31
N THR A 177 2.27 7.79 -22.15
CA THR A 177 1.02 8.52 -21.88
C THR A 177 1.23 10.02 -21.64
N GLU A 178 2.42 10.44 -21.20
CA GLU A 178 2.64 11.83 -20.72
C GLU A 178 3.75 12.60 -21.45
N GLY A 179 4.52 11.95 -22.34
CA GLY A 179 5.64 12.55 -23.07
C GLY A 179 6.85 12.87 -22.17
N GLY A 180 8.06 12.45 -22.57
CA GLY A 180 9.30 12.72 -21.82
C GLY A 180 9.44 12.00 -20.47
N ALA A 181 8.50 11.11 -20.12
CA ALA A 181 8.48 10.42 -18.85
C ALA A 181 9.48 9.26 -18.78
N ALA A 182 9.96 8.96 -17.56
CA ALA A 182 10.89 7.86 -17.32
C ALA A 182 10.14 6.51 -17.41
N LEU A 183 10.13 5.92 -18.59
CA LEU A 183 9.50 4.64 -18.88
C LEU A 183 10.49 3.48 -18.75
N PHE A 184 9.98 2.30 -18.40
CA PHE A 184 10.74 1.06 -18.55
C PHE A 184 10.49 0.48 -19.94
N PRO A 185 11.51 0.44 -20.83
CA PRO A 185 11.39 -0.25 -22.10
C PRO A 185 11.38 -1.77 -21.88
N ILE A 186 10.58 -2.45 -22.67
CA ILE A 186 10.45 -3.91 -22.70
C ILE A 186 10.42 -4.39 -24.15
N PHE A 187 10.82 -5.65 -24.37
CA PHE A 187 10.65 -6.30 -25.66
C PHE A 187 9.27 -6.95 -25.76
N TYR A 188 8.49 -6.53 -26.75
CA TYR A 188 7.22 -7.15 -27.12
C TYR A 188 7.38 -7.83 -28.48
N TYR A 189 7.81 -9.09 -28.44
CA TYR A 189 8.22 -9.87 -29.62
C TYR A 189 9.30 -9.16 -30.44
N ASN A 190 8.97 -8.70 -31.64
CA ASN A 190 9.86 -8.00 -32.55
C ASN A 190 9.71 -6.46 -32.49
N LYS A 191 9.08 -5.94 -31.44
CA LYS A 191 8.85 -4.50 -31.23
C LYS A 191 9.27 -4.08 -29.82
N GLU A 192 9.60 -2.80 -29.69
CA GLU A 192 9.74 -2.15 -28.38
C GLU A 192 8.36 -1.77 -27.85
N ALA A 193 8.17 -1.97 -26.54
CA ALA A 193 7.00 -1.51 -25.79
C ALA A 193 7.48 -0.96 -24.44
N PHE A 194 6.56 -0.44 -23.64
CA PHE A 194 6.86 0.16 -22.35
C PHE A 194 5.92 -0.36 -21.27
N LEU A 195 6.38 -0.37 -20.03
CA LEU A 195 5.49 -0.56 -18.88
C LEU A 195 4.69 0.71 -18.60
N ALA A 196 3.40 0.55 -18.31
CA ALA A 196 2.47 1.66 -18.12
C ALA A 196 2.75 2.44 -16.82
N GLN A 197 2.80 3.77 -16.93
CA GLN A 197 2.93 4.69 -15.79
C GLN A 197 1.58 5.05 -15.15
N SER A 198 0.51 4.91 -15.91
CA SER A 198 -0.88 5.17 -15.53
C SER A 198 -1.81 4.53 -16.57
N PRO A 199 -3.04 4.16 -16.19
CA PRO A 199 -4.09 3.74 -17.13
C PRO A 199 -4.76 4.90 -17.89
N GLN A 200 -4.27 6.15 -17.73
CA GLN A 200 -4.86 7.41 -18.22
C GLN A 200 -5.59 7.31 -19.57
N LEU A 201 -4.89 7.00 -20.67
CA LEU A 201 -5.51 7.00 -22.00
C LEU A 201 -6.62 5.96 -22.17
N TYR A 202 -6.59 4.87 -21.40
CA TYR A 202 -7.61 3.82 -21.44
C TYR A 202 -8.83 4.17 -20.58
N LYS A 203 -8.62 4.68 -19.36
CA LYS A 203 -9.74 5.08 -18.49
C LYS A 203 -10.55 6.23 -19.09
N GLU A 204 -9.89 7.18 -19.79
CA GLU A 204 -10.57 8.23 -20.55
C GLU A 204 -11.52 7.65 -21.61
N GLN A 205 -11.05 6.71 -22.43
CA GLN A 205 -11.88 6.08 -23.47
C GLN A 205 -13.07 5.31 -22.87
N LEU A 206 -12.85 4.64 -21.74
CA LEU A 206 -13.88 3.81 -21.10
C LEU A 206 -15.01 4.65 -20.49
N THR A 207 -14.82 5.95 -20.26
CA THR A 207 -15.92 6.86 -19.88
C THR A 207 -17.04 6.89 -20.91
N MET A 208 -16.75 6.66 -22.20
CA MET A 208 -17.78 6.60 -23.24
C MET A 208 -18.67 5.37 -23.14
N SER A 209 -18.20 4.30 -22.49
CA SER A 209 -18.95 3.04 -22.36
C SER A 209 -19.64 2.91 -21.00
N PHE A 210 -19.01 3.45 -19.95
CA PHE A 210 -19.40 3.19 -18.57
C PHE A 210 -19.67 4.45 -17.76
N GLU A 211 -19.35 5.63 -18.28
CA GLU A 211 -19.37 6.94 -17.62
C GLU A 211 -18.42 7.04 -16.42
N LYS A 212 -18.47 6.12 -15.47
CA LYS A 212 -17.68 6.05 -14.24
C LYS A 212 -16.85 4.77 -14.20
N VAL A 213 -15.52 4.91 -14.19
CA VAL A 213 -14.61 3.76 -14.13
C VAL A 213 -13.53 3.95 -13.09
N PHE A 214 -13.11 2.85 -12.46
CA PHE A 214 -11.95 2.85 -11.58
C PHE A 214 -11.06 1.62 -11.78
N GLU A 215 -9.77 1.77 -11.50
CA GLU A 215 -8.79 0.71 -11.55
C GLU A 215 -7.85 0.79 -10.34
N ILE A 216 -7.56 -0.36 -9.73
CA ILE A 216 -6.48 -0.47 -8.73
C ILE A 216 -5.45 -1.45 -9.26
N ALA A 217 -4.33 -0.93 -9.78
CA ALA A 217 -3.36 -1.74 -10.49
C ALA A 217 -1.92 -1.23 -10.36
N PRO A 218 -0.91 -2.06 -10.71
CA PRO A 218 0.47 -1.63 -10.75
C PRO A 218 0.73 -0.55 -11.80
N ILE A 219 1.59 0.41 -11.44
CA ILE A 219 2.19 1.42 -12.30
C ILE A 219 3.71 1.39 -12.16
N PHE A 220 4.41 1.75 -13.24
CA PHE A 220 5.86 1.63 -13.32
C PHE A 220 6.51 2.95 -13.74
N ARG A 221 7.47 3.45 -12.95
CA ARG A 221 8.20 4.69 -13.25
C ARG A 221 9.70 4.48 -13.11
N ALA A 222 10.45 4.70 -14.18
CA ALA A 222 11.91 4.58 -14.22
C ALA A 222 12.62 5.85 -13.71
N GLU A 223 12.03 6.55 -12.74
CA GLU A 223 12.62 7.76 -12.17
C GLU A 223 13.87 7.41 -11.34
N PRO A 224 15.04 8.04 -11.60
CA PRO A 224 16.28 7.75 -10.88
C PRO A 224 16.30 8.43 -9.50
N SER A 225 15.27 8.21 -8.69
CA SER A 225 15.04 8.88 -7.41
C SER A 225 15.26 7.94 -6.23
N ARG A 226 16.17 8.31 -5.32
CA ARG A 226 16.55 7.55 -4.11
C ARG A 226 15.95 8.12 -2.82
N THR A 227 14.70 8.55 -2.86
CA THR A 227 14.04 9.09 -1.67
C THR A 227 13.27 8.01 -0.91
N ASN A 228 12.75 8.38 0.26
CA ASN A 228 11.82 7.54 1.03
C ASN A 228 10.38 7.61 0.52
N ARG A 229 10.13 8.19 -0.67
CA ARG A 229 8.81 8.52 -1.21
C ARG A 229 8.58 8.05 -2.66
N HIS A 230 9.58 7.44 -3.28
CA HIS A 230 9.51 6.94 -4.64
C HIS A 230 9.78 5.44 -4.68
N LEU A 231 9.04 4.77 -5.55
CA LEU A 231 9.22 3.38 -5.95
C LEU A 231 9.21 3.35 -7.48
N SER A 232 9.90 2.37 -8.06
CA SER A 232 9.85 2.10 -9.48
C SER A 232 8.62 1.30 -9.90
N GLU A 233 8.02 0.57 -8.96
CA GLU A 233 6.74 -0.14 -9.08
C GLU A 233 5.87 0.22 -7.87
N ALA A 234 4.66 0.71 -8.13
CA ALA A 234 3.69 1.11 -7.09
C ALA A 234 2.28 0.69 -7.50
N ILE A 235 1.33 0.70 -6.57
CA ILE A 235 -0.09 0.52 -6.88
C ILE A 235 -0.75 1.90 -6.96
N SER A 236 -1.42 2.17 -8.09
CA SER A 236 -2.24 3.37 -8.29
C SER A 236 -3.71 3.00 -8.14
N ILE A 237 -4.48 3.88 -7.51
CA ILE A 237 -5.93 3.88 -7.50
C ILE A 237 -6.36 4.98 -8.45
N ASP A 238 -6.78 4.60 -9.64
CA ASP A 238 -7.20 5.50 -10.68
C ASP A 238 -8.72 5.49 -10.81
N PHE A 239 -9.34 6.64 -10.98
CA PHE A 239 -10.72 6.73 -11.45
C PHE A 239 -10.90 7.87 -12.44
N GLU A 240 -11.92 7.76 -13.28
CA GLU A 240 -12.31 8.73 -14.30
C GLU A 240 -13.85 8.72 -14.42
N GLU A 241 -14.44 9.91 -14.56
CA GLU A 241 -15.88 10.10 -14.62
C GLU A 241 -16.26 11.06 -15.76
N ALA A 242 -17.31 10.71 -16.50
CA ALA A 242 -17.92 11.54 -17.54
C ALA A 242 -18.82 12.62 -16.92
N TYR A 243 -19.01 13.70 -17.67
CA TYR A 243 -19.89 14.84 -17.38
C TYR A 243 -19.56 15.61 -16.08
N VAL A 244 -18.29 15.58 -15.67
CA VAL A 244 -17.79 16.26 -14.47
C VAL A 244 -16.53 17.09 -14.76
N ASP A 245 -16.16 17.95 -13.82
CA ASP A 245 -14.89 18.67 -13.81
C ASP A 245 -14.00 18.30 -12.61
N TYR A 246 -12.79 18.86 -12.57
CA TYR A 246 -11.82 18.60 -11.50
C TYR A 246 -12.33 18.93 -10.08
N ASN A 247 -13.34 19.78 -9.89
CA ASN A 247 -13.95 20.05 -8.59
C ASN A 247 -14.76 18.87 -8.09
N ASP A 248 -15.55 18.25 -8.95
CA ASP A 248 -16.33 17.06 -8.62
C ASP A 248 -15.41 15.88 -8.27
N VAL A 249 -14.30 15.75 -9.00
CA VAL A 249 -13.25 14.76 -8.71
C VAL A 249 -12.60 15.04 -7.35
N MET A 250 -12.30 16.30 -7.03
CA MET A 250 -11.77 16.65 -5.70
C MET A 250 -12.76 16.34 -4.57
N ASP A 251 -14.07 16.55 -4.79
CA ASP A 251 -15.12 16.16 -3.83
C ASP A 251 -15.15 14.63 -3.66
N SER A 252 -15.04 13.86 -4.75
CA SER A 252 -14.96 12.40 -4.71
C SER A 252 -13.71 11.89 -3.99
N ILE A 253 -12.55 12.51 -4.21
CA ILE A 253 -11.30 12.20 -3.49
C ILE A 253 -11.44 12.48 -2.00
N GLU A 254 -12.09 13.58 -1.62
CA GLU A 254 -12.33 13.92 -0.21
C GLU A 254 -13.09 12.78 0.51
N GLU A 255 -14.14 12.25 -0.10
CA GLU A 255 -14.90 11.13 0.47
C GLU A 255 -14.11 9.81 0.48
N VAL A 256 -13.27 9.55 -0.53
CA VAL A 256 -12.31 8.43 -0.50
C VAL A 256 -11.35 8.56 0.68
N VAL A 257 -10.79 9.75 0.92
CA VAL A 257 -9.89 10.02 2.05
C VAL A 257 -10.60 9.81 3.39
N LYS A 258 -11.82 10.35 3.56
CA LYS A 258 -12.63 10.14 4.78
C LYS A 258 -12.94 8.66 5.02
N THR A 259 -13.27 7.92 3.96
CA THR A 259 -13.49 6.47 4.00
C THR A 259 -12.24 5.73 4.47
N CYS A 260 -11.06 6.11 3.96
CA CYS A 260 -9.79 5.53 4.36
C CYS A 260 -9.45 5.83 5.82
N ILE A 261 -9.61 7.09 6.27
CA ILE A 261 -9.37 7.50 7.67
C ILE A 261 -10.27 6.69 8.60
N THR A 262 -11.58 6.63 8.32
CA THR A 262 -12.54 5.86 9.12
C THR A 262 -12.15 4.39 9.22
N THR A 263 -11.71 3.80 8.10
CA THR A 263 -11.27 2.40 8.04
C THR A 263 -10.06 2.15 8.93
N VAL A 264 -9.06 3.03 8.88
CA VAL A 264 -7.84 2.90 9.67
C VAL A 264 -8.09 3.23 11.15
N GLN A 265 -8.95 4.20 11.48
CA GLN A 265 -9.38 4.47 12.86
C GLN A 265 -10.06 3.25 13.49
N LYS A 266 -10.99 2.61 12.75
CA LYS A 266 -11.62 1.36 13.18
C LYS A 266 -10.59 0.25 13.36
N PHE A 267 -9.66 0.11 12.41
CA PHE A 267 -8.59 -0.88 12.51
C PHE A 267 -7.74 -0.70 13.78
N VAL A 268 -7.33 0.53 14.10
CA VAL A 268 -6.56 0.84 15.32
C VAL A 268 -7.38 0.57 16.58
N LYS A 269 -8.68 0.88 16.58
CA LYS A 269 -9.58 0.55 17.70
C LYS A 269 -9.62 -0.97 17.97
N ASP A 270 -9.67 -1.77 16.90
CA ASP A 270 -9.69 -3.24 16.99
C ASP A 270 -8.29 -3.84 17.25
N ASN A 271 -7.22 -3.06 17.05
CA ASN A 271 -5.82 -3.47 17.20
C ASN A 271 -5.03 -2.40 17.99
N PRO A 272 -5.22 -2.29 19.32
CA PRO A 272 -4.69 -1.19 20.13
C PRO A 272 -3.16 -1.15 20.22
N ASP A 273 -2.48 -2.22 19.81
CA ASP A 273 -1.03 -2.29 19.72
C ASP A 273 -0.51 -1.79 18.35
N ALA A 274 -1.38 -1.30 17.46
CA ALA A 274 -1.01 -0.59 16.25
C ALA A 274 -0.57 0.84 16.56
N ASP A 275 0.74 1.09 16.44
CA ASP A 275 1.35 2.41 16.65
C ASP A 275 1.24 3.27 15.37
N PHE A 276 0.00 3.59 14.99
CA PHE A 276 -0.29 4.44 13.84
C PHE A 276 -0.56 5.88 14.26
N LYS A 277 -0.08 6.83 13.46
CA LYS A 277 -0.44 8.25 13.58
C LYS A 277 -1.54 8.56 12.58
N VAL A 278 -2.76 8.13 12.91
CA VAL A 278 -3.91 8.29 12.02
C VAL A 278 -4.29 9.77 11.94
N PRO A 279 -4.52 10.34 10.74
CA PRO A 279 -5.01 11.70 10.60
C PRO A 279 -6.33 11.94 11.31
N ASP A 280 -6.53 13.16 11.80
CA ASP A 280 -7.84 13.65 12.20
C ASP A 280 -8.76 13.72 10.98
N MET A 281 -10.06 13.49 11.21
CA MET A 281 -11.06 13.60 10.16
C MET A 281 -11.21 15.07 9.74
N PRO A 282 -10.95 15.44 8.47
CA PRO A 282 -11.22 16.79 8.02
C PRO A 282 -12.73 17.00 7.81
N ASP A 283 -13.27 18.14 8.27
CA ASP A 283 -14.62 18.56 7.90
C ASP A 283 -14.72 18.82 6.38
N LYS A 284 -13.69 19.48 5.84
CA LYS A 284 -13.47 19.73 4.42
C LYS A 284 -11.97 19.85 4.15
N ILE A 285 -11.50 19.31 3.04
CA ILE A 285 -10.10 19.44 2.63
C ILE A 285 -9.90 20.85 2.01
N PRO A 286 -9.01 21.69 2.58
CA PRO A 286 -8.73 23.02 2.03
C PRO A 286 -8.22 22.96 0.59
N ARG A 287 -8.64 23.92 -0.25
CA ARG A 287 -8.15 24.10 -1.61
C ARG A 287 -7.37 25.40 -1.70
N TYR A 288 -6.09 25.32 -2.04
CA TYR A 288 -5.23 26.50 -2.24
C TYR A 288 -4.90 26.64 -3.72
N LYS A 289 -5.05 27.85 -4.26
CA LYS A 289 -4.56 28.09 -5.63
C LYS A 289 -3.04 28.09 -5.63
N TYR A 290 -2.44 27.56 -6.69
CA TYR A 290 -1.00 27.63 -6.90
C TYR A 290 -0.46 29.07 -6.74
N SER A 291 -1.14 30.07 -7.31
CA SER A 291 -0.75 31.48 -7.21
C SER A 291 -0.74 32.01 -5.77
N GLU A 292 -1.67 31.57 -4.93
CA GLU A 292 -1.73 31.93 -3.51
C GLU A 292 -0.55 31.33 -2.74
N LEU A 293 -0.17 30.09 -3.07
CA LEU A 293 0.98 29.44 -2.46
C LEU A 293 2.30 30.09 -2.87
N ILE A 294 2.45 30.49 -4.13
CA ILE A 294 3.61 31.28 -4.60
C ILE A 294 3.73 32.56 -3.79
N LYS A 295 2.63 33.29 -3.60
CA LYS A 295 2.62 34.51 -2.79
C LYS A 295 3.04 34.24 -1.34
N LYS A 296 2.46 33.23 -0.69
CA LYS A 296 2.84 32.82 0.68
C LYS A 296 4.32 32.47 0.79
N MET A 297 4.88 31.80 -0.23
CA MET A 297 6.31 31.47 -0.28
C MET A 297 7.18 32.73 -0.40
N GLN A 298 6.78 33.68 -1.24
CA GLN A 298 7.46 34.96 -1.40
C GLN A 298 7.43 35.80 -0.12
N ASP A 299 6.28 35.80 0.58
CA ASP A 299 6.10 36.52 1.85
C ASP A 299 7.05 36.02 2.96
N VAL A 300 7.45 34.73 2.92
CA VAL A 300 8.46 34.15 3.82
C VAL A 300 9.89 34.18 3.24
N GLY A 301 10.12 34.99 2.20
CA GLY A 301 11.41 35.26 1.59
C GLY A 301 11.94 34.15 0.67
N LEU A 302 11.10 33.24 0.17
CA LEU A 302 11.49 32.31 -0.89
C LEU A 302 11.46 33.02 -2.25
N LYS A 303 12.36 32.61 -3.15
CA LYS A 303 12.48 33.18 -4.51
C LYS A 303 11.61 32.47 -5.54
N THR A 304 10.60 31.71 -5.11
CA THR A 304 9.71 30.94 -5.99
C THR A 304 8.93 31.87 -6.93
N GLN A 305 8.83 31.50 -8.19
CA GLN A 305 8.15 32.24 -9.25
C GLN A 305 7.04 31.41 -9.90
N TRP A 306 6.17 32.09 -10.65
CA TRP A 306 5.17 31.40 -11.46
C TRP A 306 5.82 30.45 -12.47
N GLY A 307 5.36 29.21 -12.50
CA GLY A 307 5.91 28.14 -13.35
C GLY A 307 6.91 27.25 -12.62
N ASP A 308 7.41 27.66 -11.45
CA ASP A 308 8.25 26.80 -10.61
C ASP A 308 7.41 25.69 -9.98
N ASP A 309 8.03 24.53 -9.80
CA ASP A 309 7.47 23.44 -9.01
C ASP A 309 7.51 23.76 -7.50
N LEU A 310 6.59 23.16 -6.74
CA LEU A 310 6.44 23.40 -5.31
C LEU A 310 7.15 22.31 -4.49
N TYR A 311 8.46 22.51 -4.32
CA TYR A 311 9.28 21.54 -3.57
C TYR A 311 8.80 21.35 -2.12
N PRO A 312 8.90 20.12 -1.57
CA PRO A 312 8.48 19.79 -0.20
C PRO A 312 8.99 20.75 0.88
N LYS A 313 10.27 21.17 0.80
CA LYS A 313 10.87 22.13 1.75
C LYS A 313 10.18 23.49 1.76
N ASN A 314 9.68 23.93 0.61
CA ASN A 314 8.99 25.21 0.48
C ASN A 314 7.59 25.13 1.10
N LEU A 315 6.88 24.01 0.87
CA LEU A 315 5.57 23.73 1.46
C LEU A 315 5.63 23.67 2.99
N GLN A 316 6.67 23.00 3.54
CA GLN A 316 6.92 22.98 4.99
C GLN A 316 7.17 24.39 5.54
N LYS A 317 7.95 25.23 4.84
CA LYS A 317 8.30 26.57 5.30
C LYS A 317 7.09 27.51 5.42
N ILE A 318 6.07 27.32 4.58
CA ILE A 318 4.80 28.07 4.66
C ILE A 318 3.78 27.42 5.60
N GLY A 319 4.17 26.36 6.33
CA GLY A 319 3.38 25.78 7.43
C GLY A 319 2.18 24.95 6.99
N LEU A 320 2.15 24.45 5.75
CA LEU A 320 1.06 23.56 5.32
C LEU A 320 1.23 22.16 5.92
N THR A 321 0.19 21.71 6.61
CA THR A 321 0.09 20.39 7.26
C THR A 321 -1.27 19.77 6.96
N GLY A 322 -1.42 18.48 7.26
CA GLY A 322 -2.69 17.77 7.02
C GLY A 322 -2.99 17.58 5.53
N PHE A 323 -4.24 17.21 5.22
CA PHE A 323 -4.72 17.10 3.84
C PHE A 323 -5.05 18.48 3.27
N TYR A 324 -4.61 18.75 2.04
CA TYR A 324 -5.04 19.92 1.28
C TYR A 324 -4.86 19.68 -0.22
N PHE A 325 -5.64 20.38 -1.04
CA PHE A 325 -5.45 20.43 -2.48
C PHE A 325 -4.64 21.66 -2.89
N ILE A 326 -3.76 21.48 -3.87
CA ILE A 326 -3.17 22.58 -4.65
C ILE A 326 -3.86 22.57 -6.01
N VAL A 327 -4.54 23.65 -6.37
CA VAL A 327 -5.35 23.75 -7.59
C VAL A 327 -4.82 24.83 -8.53
N ASP A 328 -5.34 24.87 -9.76
CA ASP A 328 -5.06 25.93 -10.73
C ASP A 328 -3.57 26.06 -11.08
N TRP A 329 -2.89 24.92 -11.31
CA TRP A 329 -1.47 24.88 -11.65
C TRP A 329 -1.15 25.55 -13.00
N PRO A 330 0.08 26.02 -13.22
CA PRO A 330 0.53 26.48 -14.53
C PRO A 330 0.35 25.43 -15.61
N MET A 331 -0.11 25.86 -16.79
CA MET A 331 -0.43 25.00 -17.93
C MET A 331 0.80 24.32 -18.57
N GLY A 332 1.94 25.00 -18.56
CA GLY A 332 3.18 24.56 -19.24
C GLY A 332 3.62 23.13 -18.88
N PRO A 333 3.87 22.82 -17.59
CA PRO A 333 4.35 21.51 -17.17
C PRO A 333 3.29 20.40 -17.26
N LYS A 334 1.99 20.74 -17.30
CA LYS A 334 0.92 19.73 -17.24
C LYS A 334 0.83 18.89 -18.53
N PRO A 335 0.43 17.61 -18.45
CA PRO A 335 0.29 16.71 -19.60
C PRO A 335 -0.64 17.24 -20.70
N PHE A 336 -0.49 16.74 -21.93
CA PHE A 336 -1.21 17.28 -23.10
C PHE A 336 -2.74 17.20 -22.96
N TYR A 337 -3.25 16.18 -22.26
CA TYR A 337 -4.67 15.92 -22.04
C TYR A 337 -5.33 16.83 -20.99
N VAL A 338 -4.56 17.65 -20.27
CA VAL A 338 -5.09 18.53 -19.21
C VAL A 338 -5.79 19.75 -19.82
N LYS A 339 -7.03 20.01 -19.38
CA LYS A 339 -7.84 21.13 -19.83
C LYS A 339 -7.32 22.47 -19.33
N VAL A 340 -7.40 23.46 -20.22
CA VAL A 340 -7.05 24.86 -19.95
C VAL A 340 -8.24 25.57 -19.34
N LYS A 341 -8.00 26.41 -18.33
CA LYS A 341 -9.04 27.23 -17.72
C LYS A 341 -9.56 28.24 -18.74
N LYS A 342 -10.89 28.36 -18.86
CA LYS A 342 -11.56 29.20 -19.86
C LYS A 342 -11.12 30.68 -19.82
N ASP A 343 -10.89 31.22 -18.62
CA ASP A 343 -10.62 32.65 -18.41
C ASP A 343 -9.13 33.02 -18.48
N ASP A 344 -8.22 32.06 -18.32
CA ASP A 344 -6.76 32.31 -18.39
C ASP A 344 -6.03 31.08 -18.98
N PRO A 345 -5.49 31.20 -20.21
CA PRO A 345 -4.82 30.09 -20.87
C PRO A 345 -3.51 29.65 -20.22
N LYS A 346 -2.98 30.42 -19.25
CA LYS A 346 -1.80 30.05 -18.47
C LYS A 346 -2.12 29.08 -17.34
N ILE A 347 -3.40 28.87 -17.02
CA ILE A 347 -3.87 28.08 -15.89
C ILE A 347 -4.52 26.79 -16.37
N SER A 348 -4.24 25.70 -15.66
CA SER A 348 -4.87 24.40 -15.87
C SER A 348 -6.01 24.14 -14.90
N GLU A 349 -7.02 23.41 -15.36
CA GLU A 349 -8.02 22.79 -14.48
C GLU A 349 -7.45 21.50 -13.89
N SER A 350 -6.41 21.63 -13.08
CA SER A 350 -5.75 20.50 -12.42
C SER A 350 -5.54 20.74 -10.93
N PHE A 351 -5.34 19.64 -10.22
CA PHE A 351 -5.06 19.66 -8.80
C PHE A 351 -4.07 18.57 -8.40
N ASP A 352 -3.44 18.77 -7.25
CA ASP A 352 -2.71 17.74 -6.53
C ASP A 352 -3.25 17.66 -5.09
N LEU A 353 -3.52 16.45 -4.59
CA LEU A 353 -3.83 16.20 -3.18
C LEU A 353 -2.53 15.99 -2.41
N MET A 354 -2.36 16.73 -1.32
CA MET A 354 -1.18 16.70 -0.48
C MET A 354 -1.51 16.22 0.93
N TRP A 355 -0.55 15.56 1.58
CA TRP A 355 -0.49 15.34 3.03
C TRP A 355 0.80 15.96 3.57
N GLY A 356 0.70 17.13 4.19
CA GLY A 356 1.86 17.94 4.56
C GLY A 356 2.69 18.30 3.33
N ASP A 357 3.81 17.61 3.11
CA ASP A 357 4.70 17.83 1.98
C ASP A 357 4.77 16.62 1.03
N LEU A 358 3.90 15.62 1.21
CA LEU A 358 3.80 14.41 0.42
C LEU A 358 2.61 14.52 -0.54
N GLU A 359 2.87 14.51 -1.84
CA GLU A 359 1.83 14.40 -2.85
C GLU A 359 1.25 12.98 -2.88
N LEU A 360 -0.07 12.86 -2.73
CA LEU A 360 -0.81 11.60 -2.70
C LEU A 360 -1.53 11.30 -4.01
N SER A 361 -2.02 12.33 -4.69
CA SER A 361 -2.81 12.22 -5.92
C SER A 361 -2.54 13.40 -6.82
N SER A 362 -2.63 13.16 -8.13
CA SER A 362 -2.75 14.22 -9.13
C SER A 362 -3.96 13.94 -10.02
N GLY A 363 -4.63 14.99 -10.50
CA GLY A 363 -5.82 14.88 -11.33
C GLY A 363 -6.14 16.16 -12.09
N SER A 364 -7.07 16.06 -13.05
CA SER A 364 -7.50 17.22 -13.84
C SER A 364 -8.83 16.98 -14.55
N THR A 365 -9.46 18.08 -15.00
CA THR A 365 -10.39 18.02 -16.12
C THR A 365 -9.61 17.69 -17.39
N ARG A 366 -10.20 16.90 -18.29
CA ARG A 366 -9.57 16.49 -19.56
C ARG A 366 -10.08 17.29 -20.73
N ILE A 367 -9.31 17.32 -21.81
CA ILE A 367 -9.72 17.90 -23.08
C ILE A 367 -10.57 16.88 -23.82
N GLU A 368 -11.82 17.22 -24.11
CA GLU A 368 -12.80 16.39 -24.81
C GLU A 368 -12.78 16.56 -26.34
N LYS A 369 -11.99 17.49 -26.87
CA LYS A 369 -11.92 17.80 -28.31
C LYS A 369 -10.59 17.39 -28.93
N LYS A 370 -10.66 16.59 -29.99
CA LYS A 370 -9.50 16.11 -30.76
C LYS A 370 -8.56 17.24 -31.21
N SER A 371 -9.09 18.31 -31.79
CA SER A 371 -8.26 19.42 -32.31
C SER A 371 -7.45 20.12 -31.21
N GLU A 372 -8.04 20.28 -30.02
CA GLU A 372 -7.37 20.91 -28.88
C GLU A 372 -6.27 19.98 -28.32
N LEU A 373 -6.52 18.66 -28.28
CA LEU A 373 -5.50 17.65 -27.92
C LEU A 373 -4.33 17.65 -28.91
N GLU A 374 -4.60 17.61 -30.22
CA GLU A 374 -3.58 17.62 -31.26
C GLU A 374 -2.71 18.88 -31.20
N GLU A 375 -3.33 20.04 -30.95
CA GLU A 375 -2.60 21.29 -30.76
C GLU A 375 -1.68 21.22 -29.52
N ARG A 376 -2.18 20.71 -28.39
CA ARG A 376 -1.39 20.52 -27.16
C ARG A 376 -0.22 19.56 -27.38
N MET A 377 -0.45 18.45 -28.07
CA MET A 377 0.58 17.46 -28.42
C MET A 377 1.65 18.06 -29.33
N LYS A 378 1.24 18.82 -30.35
CA LYS A 378 2.14 19.54 -31.26
C LYS A 378 3.02 20.53 -30.50
N ASN A 379 2.44 21.31 -29.60
CA ASN A 379 3.16 22.28 -28.78
C ASN A 379 4.18 21.64 -27.82
N LYS A 380 3.98 20.36 -27.46
CA LYS A 380 4.93 19.57 -26.66
C LYS A 380 5.92 18.76 -27.51
N GLY A 381 5.90 18.89 -28.84
CA GLY A 381 6.79 18.15 -29.75
C GLY A 381 6.50 16.65 -29.83
N MET A 382 5.26 16.24 -29.51
CA MET A 382 4.85 14.84 -29.57
C MET A 382 4.54 14.42 -31.02
N LYS A 383 4.81 13.16 -31.35
CA LYS A 383 4.43 12.57 -32.63
C LYS A 383 2.98 12.11 -32.59
N ILE A 384 2.08 12.91 -33.17
CA ILE A 384 0.61 12.73 -33.11
C ILE A 384 0.19 11.35 -33.63
N ASP A 385 0.70 10.92 -34.79
CA ASP A 385 0.35 9.62 -35.41
C ASP A 385 0.58 8.41 -34.49
N SER A 386 1.49 8.54 -33.51
CA SER A 386 1.74 7.48 -32.53
C SER A 386 0.57 7.29 -31.54
N PHE A 387 -0.39 8.20 -31.52
CA PHE A 387 -1.56 8.22 -30.62
C PHE A 387 -2.89 8.04 -31.36
N ASP A 388 -2.88 7.67 -32.65
CA ASP A 388 -4.11 7.47 -33.44
C ASP A 388 -5.10 6.52 -32.74
N TYR A 389 -4.60 5.48 -32.05
CA TYR A 389 -5.44 4.55 -31.28
C TYR A 389 -6.26 5.23 -30.18
N HIS A 390 -5.79 6.35 -29.64
CA HIS A 390 -6.48 7.14 -28.63
C HIS A 390 -7.25 8.31 -29.27
N LEU A 391 -6.63 9.05 -30.19
CA LEU A 391 -7.22 10.24 -30.82
C LEU A 391 -8.43 9.90 -31.70
N ASN A 392 -8.48 8.73 -32.33
CA ASN A 392 -9.63 8.32 -33.16
C ASN A 392 -10.91 8.19 -32.34
N VAL A 393 -10.81 7.93 -31.04
CA VAL A 393 -11.99 7.81 -30.17
C VAL A 393 -12.74 9.14 -30.03
N PHE A 394 -12.02 10.27 -30.11
CA PHE A 394 -12.59 11.61 -30.00
C PHE A 394 -13.49 11.99 -31.18
N ASP A 395 -13.38 11.29 -32.32
CA ASP A 395 -14.27 11.47 -33.47
C ASP A 395 -15.68 10.88 -33.21
N PHE A 396 -15.84 10.09 -32.14
CA PHE A 396 -17.08 9.41 -31.78
C PHE A 396 -17.80 10.04 -30.58
N GLY A 397 -17.45 11.28 -30.21
CA GLY A 397 -18.18 12.05 -29.20
C GLY A 397 -17.77 11.75 -27.75
N VAL A 398 -16.49 11.95 -27.43
CA VAL A 398 -15.99 11.89 -26.04
C VAL A 398 -16.67 12.98 -25.20
N PRO A 399 -17.27 12.65 -24.04
CA PRO A 399 -17.91 13.65 -23.18
C PRO A 399 -16.86 14.51 -22.45
N PRO A 400 -17.23 15.68 -21.90
CA PRO A 400 -16.44 16.31 -20.84
C PRO A 400 -16.21 15.30 -19.72
N HIS A 401 -15.00 15.21 -19.18
CA HIS A 401 -14.67 14.22 -18.16
C HIS A 401 -13.48 14.69 -17.32
N ALA A 402 -13.33 14.11 -16.14
CA ALA A 402 -12.23 14.37 -15.23
C ALA A 402 -11.86 13.12 -14.43
N GLY A 403 -10.65 13.10 -13.89
CA GLY A 403 -10.22 12.00 -13.04
C GLY A 403 -8.88 12.22 -12.38
N CYS A 404 -8.41 11.20 -11.69
CA CYS A 404 -7.17 11.25 -10.91
C CYS A 404 -6.49 9.89 -10.82
N GLY A 405 -5.24 9.89 -10.33
CA GLY A 405 -4.54 8.72 -9.83
C GLY A 405 -4.01 8.98 -8.43
N ILE A 406 -4.34 8.10 -7.47
CA ILE A 406 -3.91 8.16 -6.08
C ILE A 406 -2.88 7.06 -5.84
N GLY A 407 -1.68 7.41 -5.36
CA GLY A 407 -0.65 6.44 -5.02
C GLY A 407 -0.97 5.71 -3.71
N LEU A 408 -1.28 4.42 -3.75
CA LEU A 408 -1.69 3.65 -2.57
C LEU A 408 -0.62 3.63 -1.48
N GLU A 409 0.64 3.38 -1.84
CA GLU A 409 1.73 3.34 -0.86
C GLU A 409 1.91 4.69 -0.15
N ARG A 410 1.81 5.81 -0.88
CA ARG A 410 1.86 7.15 -0.29
C ARG A 410 0.63 7.46 0.57
N LEU A 411 -0.55 7.05 0.13
CA LEU A 411 -1.77 7.17 0.93
C LEU A 411 -1.63 6.39 2.25
N MET A 412 -1.08 5.17 2.21
CA MET A 412 -0.81 4.40 3.42
C MET A 412 0.19 5.10 4.34
N MET A 413 1.26 5.73 3.81
CA MET A 413 2.17 6.54 4.62
C MET A 413 1.44 7.64 5.40
N ALA A 414 0.52 8.36 4.73
CA ALA A 414 -0.28 9.40 5.37
C ALA A 414 -1.22 8.83 6.45
N LEU A 415 -1.87 7.70 6.18
CA LEU A 415 -2.85 7.09 7.09
C LEU A 415 -2.23 6.40 8.32
N THR A 416 -1.00 5.89 8.21
CA THR A 416 -0.32 5.17 9.30
C THR A 416 0.77 5.99 9.98
N GLY A 417 1.22 7.08 9.36
CA GLY A 417 2.40 7.83 9.80
C GLY A 417 3.72 7.14 9.46
N THR A 418 3.73 6.21 8.49
CA THR A 418 4.95 5.52 8.05
C THR A 418 5.85 6.47 7.24
N GLU A 419 7.12 6.57 7.63
CA GLU A 419 8.07 7.54 7.05
C GLU A 419 8.78 7.05 5.77
N ASN A 420 8.86 5.74 5.56
CA ASN A 420 9.49 5.15 4.37
C ASN A 420 8.48 4.34 3.56
N ILE A 421 8.27 4.73 2.30
CA ILE A 421 7.32 4.10 1.37
C ILE A 421 7.56 2.59 1.24
N ARG A 422 8.82 2.13 1.39
CA ARG A 422 9.20 0.71 1.34
C ARG A 422 8.57 -0.12 2.46
N ASP A 423 8.09 0.49 3.53
CA ASP A 423 7.36 -0.21 4.61
C ASP A 423 5.85 -0.30 4.35
N THR A 424 5.36 0.30 3.26
CA THR A 424 3.96 0.25 2.81
C THR A 424 3.74 -0.65 1.58
N THR A 425 4.81 -1.22 1.02
CA THR A 425 4.78 -2.21 -0.08
C THR A 425 5.42 -3.53 0.34
N PHE A 426 4.91 -4.66 -0.16
CA PHE A 426 5.40 -5.99 0.25
C PHE A 426 6.86 -6.20 -0.18
N TYR A 427 7.15 -5.97 -1.46
CA TYR A 427 8.46 -6.16 -2.08
C TYR A 427 8.80 -4.92 -2.90
N PRO A 428 9.54 -3.95 -2.34
CA PRO A 428 9.82 -2.70 -3.03
C PRO A 428 10.70 -2.93 -4.28
N ARG A 429 10.42 -2.15 -5.32
CA ARG A 429 11.31 -1.92 -6.46
C ARG A 429 11.73 -0.46 -6.45
N ASP A 430 13.03 -0.23 -6.58
CA ASP A 430 13.61 1.10 -6.72
C ASP A 430 14.90 1.04 -7.55
N VAL A 431 15.61 2.15 -7.66
CA VAL A 431 16.83 2.28 -8.47
C VAL A 431 17.91 1.25 -8.09
N ASP A 432 17.98 0.88 -6.81
CA ASP A 432 19.06 0.03 -6.27
C ASP A 432 18.57 -1.39 -5.95
N ARG A 433 17.24 -1.64 -5.97
CA ARG A 433 16.63 -2.91 -5.57
C ARG A 433 15.71 -3.52 -6.62
N LEU A 434 16.14 -4.67 -7.15
CA LEU A 434 15.36 -5.55 -8.03
C LEU A 434 14.98 -6.89 -7.37
N THR A 435 15.66 -7.28 -6.30
CA THR A 435 15.46 -8.55 -5.58
C THR A 435 15.37 -8.34 -4.06
N PRO A 436 14.67 -9.22 -3.32
CA PRO A 436 13.72 -10.24 -3.80
C PRO A 436 12.49 -9.62 -4.49
#